data_AF-A0A7J4DE95-F1
#
_entry.id   AF-A0A7J4DE95-F1
#
_cell.length_a   1.000
_cell.length_b   1.000
_cell.length_c   1.000
_cell.angle_alpha   90.00
_cell.angle_beta   90.00
_cell.angle_gamma   90.00
#
_symmetry.space_group_name_H-M   'P 1'
#
loop_
_entity.id
_entity.type
_entity.pdbx_description
1 polymer ?
#
loop_
_entity_poly.entity_id
_entity_poly.type
_entity_poly.pdbx_seq_one_letter_code
_entity_poly.pdbx_strand_id
1 'polypeptide(L)'
;GCDRFAPSRPALWAEDTFIEIDGATVFGDYGLSMRHSSGRIANSELTVNCNGIDINSRKAVGNVDYSIEIISNEITTGDGSPITVFDGGLVIIRDNELEGAGEASGISIESSEVQIYNNDIGPVGGWNGLWLLGSFDVVAENNTIHDTAREPIRAGEYGSSAPNPQAARVYLANNTISSDGTGVCQATRYDDWDGDFTCPAVHAYRTGVTMYDNTINIPDSGDADGIRAVGALLDIRRNTFNVPGTGVIVKQYDDGYAGSQQYGTLGFFSQNTWSGVGMTYNVTKSSITVQSEYIPSPPPDEYPALLSWSGPQAYHANDFQTNIVTTFVQDCPNCADLTPRNFPLALNMDNNSTTFTFANLSNLDRTKIYIETTTAPATVQVRRAEMVRFQTLVNGERVTDANVLIEDALGNDLYSLYTESDGYTPWVALPSDFHLDFRGLAGGDNPDHFADDEYEDSCSDGIDNDGDLTIDTADEDCDTAAGTRELSRYYYTAYRFGFGYDRSDFTLVDSTLQDTINLVNLGPTVSVTQSDGHSYRRIVNVTGSAHDGQLAGVYATDELAQWDQGGYVHEVQVRDPFTSEWSNAGLAVDTSGMAEGQVTKTNRPF
;
A
#
# COMPACT_ATOMS: atom_id res chain seq x y z
N GLY A 1 5.56 35.44 18.57
CA GLY A 1 6.22 34.96 19.79
C GLY A 1 6.64 33.50 19.72
N CYS A 2 6.44 32.85 18.56
CA CYS A 2 6.53 31.40 18.40
C CYS A 2 7.83 30.95 17.71
N ASP A 3 8.82 31.84 17.61
CA ASP A 3 10.15 31.46 17.13
C ASP A 3 10.79 30.48 18.13
N ARG A 4 11.49 29.45 17.64
CA ARG A 4 12.28 28.51 18.46
C ARG A 4 13.27 29.21 19.41
N PHE A 5 13.68 30.43 19.08
CA PHE A 5 14.60 31.24 19.87
C PHE A 5 13.89 32.25 20.79
N ALA A 6 12.55 32.34 20.73
CA ALA A 6 11.80 33.20 21.62
C ALA A 6 11.84 32.66 23.06
N PRO A 7 12.08 33.51 24.08
CA PRO A 7 12.13 33.10 25.47
C PRO A 7 10.73 32.83 26.00
N SER A 8 10.18 31.67 25.67
CA SER A 8 8.86 31.22 26.07
C SER A 8 8.96 29.79 26.58
N ARG A 9 8.13 29.45 27.57
CA ARG A 9 8.10 28.13 28.21
C ARG A 9 6.67 27.60 28.12
N PRO A 10 6.49 26.30 27.87
CA PRO A 10 5.16 25.71 27.93
C PRO A 10 4.58 25.87 29.34
N ALA A 11 3.26 25.96 29.43
CA ALA A 11 2.52 25.96 30.69
C ALA A 11 2.89 24.74 31.55
N LEU A 12 3.17 23.60 30.92
CA LEU A 12 3.74 22.42 31.55
C LEU A 12 4.87 21.84 30.69
N TRP A 13 5.99 21.55 31.33
CA TRP A 13 7.06 20.72 30.77
C TRP A 13 7.14 19.44 31.58
N ALA A 14 6.83 18.30 30.96
CA ALA A 14 6.92 16.98 31.57
C ALA A 14 7.97 16.16 30.82
N GLU A 15 8.95 15.65 31.56
CA GLU A 15 10.08 14.91 31.02
C GLU A 15 10.31 13.62 31.81
N ASP A 16 10.60 12.52 31.10
CA ASP A 16 10.87 11.21 31.67
C ASP A 16 9.78 10.66 32.61
N THR A 17 8.53 11.08 32.46
CA THR A 17 7.47 10.77 33.43
C THR A 17 6.30 9.99 32.83
N PHE A 18 5.53 9.34 33.71
CA PHE A 18 4.15 8.97 33.44
C PHE A 18 3.26 10.08 34.02
N ILE A 19 2.32 10.62 33.25
CA ILE A 19 1.48 11.73 33.69
C ILE A 19 0.04 11.59 33.22
N GLU A 20 -0.88 12.02 34.08
CA GLU A 20 -2.29 12.19 33.75
C GLU A 20 -2.66 13.66 33.94
N ILE A 21 -3.22 14.25 32.91
CA ILE A 21 -3.77 15.61 32.89
C ILE A 21 -5.22 15.48 32.49
N ASP A 22 -6.13 15.91 33.36
CA ASP A 22 -7.57 15.82 33.16
C ASP A 22 -8.23 17.14 33.60
N GLY A 23 -9.06 17.72 32.74
CA GLY A 23 -9.80 18.95 33.08
C GLY A 23 -8.91 20.19 33.23
N ALA A 24 -7.79 20.28 32.50
CA ALA A 24 -6.89 21.43 32.58
C ALA A 24 -7.41 22.59 31.71
N THR A 25 -7.17 23.83 32.18
CA THR A 25 -7.39 25.04 31.37
C THR A 25 -6.08 25.79 31.24
N VAL A 26 -5.65 26.05 30.01
CA VAL A 26 -4.34 26.65 29.71
C VAL A 26 -4.49 27.88 28.82
N PHE A 27 -3.86 28.98 29.24
CA PHE A 27 -3.75 30.22 28.46
C PHE A 27 -2.29 30.68 28.42
N GLY A 28 -1.83 31.21 27.29
CA GLY A 28 -0.50 31.79 27.18
C GLY A 28 0.12 31.62 25.80
N ASP A 29 1.45 31.55 25.74
CA ASP A 29 2.16 31.35 24.47
C ASP A 29 2.20 29.88 24.08
N TYR A 30 2.55 28.96 24.97
CA TYR A 30 2.68 27.53 24.67
C TYR A 30 1.89 26.70 25.69
N GLY A 31 1.27 25.61 25.22
CA GLY A 31 0.50 24.70 26.06
C GLY A 31 1.38 23.70 26.81
N LEU A 32 1.32 22.44 26.40
CA LEU A 32 1.95 21.31 27.10
C LEU A 32 3.12 20.77 26.28
N SER A 33 4.27 20.50 26.91
CA SER A 33 5.38 19.78 26.28
C SER A 33 5.68 18.48 27.01
N MET A 34 5.63 17.39 26.27
CA MET A 34 5.84 16.02 26.70
C MET A 34 7.11 15.48 26.05
N ARG A 35 8.12 15.18 26.86
CA ARG A 35 9.45 14.74 26.41
C ARG A 35 9.74 13.36 27.01
N HIS A 36 9.98 12.34 26.20
CA HIS A 36 10.26 10.98 26.68
C HIS A 36 9.25 10.49 27.75
N SER A 37 7.99 10.87 27.56
CA SER A 37 6.93 10.73 28.56
C SER A 37 5.78 9.90 28.01
N SER A 38 4.92 9.41 28.90
CA SER A 38 3.73 8.62 28.54
C SER A 38 2.57 8.99 29.46
N GLY A 39 1.35 8.65 29.06
CA GLY A 39 0.15 8.79 29.88
C GLY A 39 -0.98 9.43 29.08
N ARG A 40 -1.76 10.30 29.72
CA ARG A 40 -3.02 10.78 29.16
C ARG A 40 -3.22 12.27 29.39
N ILE A 41 -3.66 12.97 28.35
CA ILE A 41 -4.09 14.37 28.37
C ILE A 41 -5.54 14.39 27.88
N ALA A 42 -6.48 14.71 28.77
CA ALA A 42 -7.89 14.61 28.45
C ALA A 42 -8.75 15.75 28.99
N ASN A 43 -9.91 15.95 28.36
CA ASN A 43 -10.98 16.85 28.82
C ASN A 43 -10.48 18.27 29.12
N SER A 44 -9.47 18.74 28.39
CA SER A 44 -8.78 20.00 28.68
C SER A 44 -9.04 21.04 27.60
N GLU A 45 -8.97 22.32 27.99
CA GLU A 45 -9.15 23.48 27.12
C GLU A 45 -7.84 24.26 27.05
N LEU A 46 -7.27 24.39 25.85
CA LEU A 46 -6.00 25.08 25.62
C LEU A 46 -6.23 26.20 24.60
N THR A 47 -6.07 27.45 25.03
CA THR A 47 -6.08 28.62 24.14
C THR A 47 -4.72 29.32 24.19
N VAL A 48 -3.86 29.07 23.20
CA VAL A 48 -2.46 29.51 23.23
C VAL A 48 -2.02 30.19 21.93
N ASN A 49 -0.99 31.02 21.97
CA ASN A 49 -0.52 31.73 20.76
C ASN A 49 0.32 30.84 19.83
N CYS A 50 1.03 29.85 20.37
CA CYS A 50 1.98 29.00 19.66
C CYS A 50 1.49 27.55 19.68
N ASN A 51 2.36 26.57 19.97
CA ASN A 51 1.96 25.17 19.94
C ASN A 51 1.09 24.80 21.16
N GLY A 52 0.03 24.02 20.89
CA GLY A 52 -0.89 23.48 21.90
C GLY A 52 -0.24 22.36 22.70
N ILE A 53 -0.04 21.21 22.09
CA ILE A 53 0.61 20.04 22.70
C ILE A 53 1.77 19.56 21.83
N ASP A 54 2.97 19.60 22.39
CA ASP A 54 4.18 19.07 21.78
C ASP A 54 4.55 17.72 22.42
N ILE A 55 4.63 16.67 21.60
CA ILE A 55 5.13 15.36 21.97
C ILE A 55 6.47 15.11 21.28
N ASN A 56 7.50 14.81 22.05
CA ASN A 56 8.83 14.52 21.54
C ASN A 56 9.35 13.22 22.15
N SER A 57 9.54 12.24 21.25
CA SER A 57 9.99 10.88 21.55
C SER A 57 9.04 10.07 22.46
N ARG A 58 8.92 8.78 22.16
CA ARG A 58 8.19 7.82 22.99
C ARG A 58 8.94 7.49 24.29
N LYS A 59 8.20 7.12 25.33
CA LYS A 59 8.77 6.57 26.56
C LYS A 59 8.91 5.05 26.44
N ALA A 60 10.10 4.53 26.74
CA ALA A 60 10.36 3.10 26.82
C ALA A 60 10.83 2.69 28.22
N VAL A 61 10.35 1.54 28.71
CA VAL A 61 10.86 0.91 29.95
C VAL A 61 11.18 -0.56 29.65
N GLY A 62 12.48 -0.88 29.61
CA GLY A 62 12.93 -2.18 29.12
C GLY A 62 12.68 -2.29 27.61
N ASN A 63 11.97 -3.34 27.18
CA ASN A 63 11.60 -3.57 25.77
C ASN A 63 10.12 -3.23 25.50
N VAL A 64 9.52 -2.37 26.33
CA VAL A 64 8.11 -1.98 26.20
C VAL A 64 8.05 -0.47 25.98
N ASP A 65 7.45 -0.08 24.86
CA ASP A 65 7.11 1.29 24.54
C ASP A 65 5.73 1.64 25.10
N TYR A 66 5.56 2.88 25.54
CA TYR A 66 4.32 3.40 26.10
C TYR A 66 3.86 4.63 25.34
N SER A 67 2.59 4.65 24.93
CA SER A 67 1.99 5.76 24.18
C SER A 67 1.58 6.93 25.08
N ILE A 68 1.33 8.08 24.46
CA ILE A 68 0.53 9.17 25.02
C ILE A 68 -0.85 9.16 24.37
N GLU A 69 -1.91 9.31 25.16
CA GLU A 69 -3.27 9.53 24.67
C GLU A 69 -3.67 11.01 24.83
N ILE A 70 -4.11 11.65 23.74
CA ILE A 70 -4.66 13.02 23.71
C ILE A 70 -6.15 12.92 23.35
N ILE A 71 -7.04 13.14 24.31
CA ILE A 71 -8.45 12.75 24.22
C ILE A 71 -9.42 13.87 24.58
N SER A 72 -10.42 14.16 23.76
CA SER A 72 -11.52 15.05 24.17
C SER A 72 -11.05 16.41 24.68
N ASN A 73 -10.07 16.99 24.01
CA ASN A 73 -9.59 18.35 24.30
C ASN A 73 -10.11 19.34 23.25
N GLU A 74 -10.26 20.58 23.67
CA GLU A 74 -10.50 21.74 22.81
C GLU A 74 -9.19 22.54 22.76
N ILE A 75 -8.57 22.64 21.58
CA ILE A 75 -7.26 23.28 21.41
C ILE A 75 -7.34 24.33 20.31
N THR A 76 -7.32 25.59 20.73
CA THR A 76 -7.25 26.76 19.85
C THR A 76 -5.85 27.35 19.90
N THR A 77 -5.19 27.44 18.75
CA THR A 77 -3.88 28.10 18.63
C THR A 77 -3.93 29.40 17.82
N GLY A 78 -3.01 30.32 18.10
CA GLY A 78 -2.79 31.51 17.27
C GLY A 78 -2.04 31.16 15.98
N ASP A 79 -0.71 31.05 16.09
CA ASP A 79 0.20 30.82 14.98
C ASP A 79 0.65 29.33 14.89
N GLY A 80 0.87 28.66 16.04
CA GLY A 80 1.47 27.32 16.11
C GLY A 80 0.50 26.16 15.92
N SER A 81 1.01 24.93 15.83
CA SER A 81 0.16 23.74 15.66
C SER A 81 -0.57 23.36 16.95
N PRO A 82 -1.88 23.03 16.90
CA PRO A 82 -2.60 22.44 18.02
C PRO A 82 -1.90 21.20 18.58
N ILE A 83 -1.44 20.29 17.71
CA ILE A 83 -0.67 19.12 18.13
C ILE A 83 0.55 18.92 17.22
N THR A 84 1.71 18.73 17.84
CA THR A 84 2.96 18.35 17.16
C THR A 84 3.52 17.07 17.77
N VAL A 85 3.87 16.08 16.95
CA VAL A 85 4.51 14.83 17.38
C VAL A 85 5.80 14.63 16.59
N PHE A 86 6.94 14.50 17.26
CA PHE A 86 8.23 14.42 16.57
C PHE A 86 9.26 13.55 17.29
N ASP A 87 10.35 13.24 16.59
CA ASP A 87 11.50 12.46 17.08
C ASP A 87 11.12 11.08 17.65
N GLY A 88 10.31 10.30 16.94
CA GLY A 88 9.96 8.93 17.34
C GLY A 88 8.85 8.86 18.39
N GLY A 89 7.89 9.79 18.34
CA GLY A 89 6.69 9.74 19.18
C GLY A 89 5.85 8.48 18.95
N LEU A 90 5.06 8.12 19.97
CA LEU A 90 4.04 7.06 19.91
C LEU A 90 2.77 7.62 20.55
N VAL A 91 1.78 7.99 19.74
CA VAL A 91 0.64 8.82 20.20
C VAL A 91 -0.69 8.32 19.65
N ILE A 92 -1.73 8.41 20.48
CA ILE A 92 -3.13 8.22 20.08
C ILE A 92 -3.86 9.55 20.31
N ILE A 93 -4.37 10.15 19.25
CA ILE A 93 -5.08 11.44 19.23
C ILE A 93 -6.54 11.14 18.90
N ARG A 94 -7.46 11.37 19.82
CA ARG A 94 -8.87 11.06 19.57
C ARG A 94 -9.88 12.02 20.16
N ASP A 95 -10.99 12.18 19.44
CA ASP A 95 -12.17 12.92 19.90
C ASP A 95 -11.85 14.40 20.27
N ASN A 96 -10.82 15.03 19.68
CA ASN A 96 -10.45 16.42 19.95
C ASN A 96 -11.04 17.41 18.94
N GLU A 97 -11.21 18.66 19.35
CA GLU A 97 -11.55 19.81 18.51
C GLU A 97 -10.32 20.72 18.40
N LEU A 98 -9.80 20.91 17.19
CA LEU A 98 -8.53 21.57 16.91
C LEU A 98 -8.72 22.70 15.90
N GLU A 99 -8.42 23.94 16.28
CA GLU A 99 -8.54 25.10 15.39
C GLU A 99 -7.37 26.09 15.52
N GLY A 100 -7.24 26.98 14.53
CA GLY A 100 -6.28 28.07 14.52
C GLY A 100 -5.11 27.84 13.58
N ALA A 101 -3.90 27.65 14.14
CA ALA A 101 -2.67 27.37 13.40
C ALA A 101 -2.39 28.35 12.24
N GLY A 102 -2.45 29.65 12.49
CA GLY A 102 -2.32 30.70 11.48
C GLY A 102 -1.00 30.73 10.73
N GLU A 103 0.06 30.11 11.25
CA GLU A 103 1.36 29.95 10.59
C GLU A 103 1.84 28.48 10.59
N ALA A 104 0.97 27.52 10.92
CA ALA A 104 1.29 26.09 11.08
C ALA A 104 0.20 25.17 10.50
N SER A 105 0.33 23.87 10.74
CA SER A 105 -0.66 22.85 10.36
C SER A 105 -1.53 22.43 11.55
N GLY A 106 -2.70 21.84 11.31
CA GLY A 106 -3.59 21.37 12.39
C GLY A 106 -2.93 20.31 13.27
N ILE A 107 -2.42 19.25 12.64
CA ILE A 107 -1.56 18.24 13.28
C ILE A 107 -0.29 18.07 12.47
N SER A 108 0.86 18.20 13.14
CA SER A 108 2.19 18.07 12.54
C SER A 108 2.90 16.82 13.09
N ILE A 109 3.37 15.95 12.21
CA ILE A 109 3.99 14.66 12.58
C ILE A 109 5.32 14.51 11.86
N GLU A 110 6.38 14.30 12.63
CA GLU A 110 7.73 14.05 12.11
C GLU A 110 8.28 12.74 12.68
N SER A 111 8.67 11.82 11.79
CA SER A 111 9.37 10.57 12.14
C SER A 111 8.74 9.82 13.33
N SER A 112 7.41 9.62 13.33
CA SER A 112 6.66 9.15 14.49
C SER A 112 5.51 8.19 14.12
N GLU A 113 5.02 7.45 15.12
CA GLU A 113 3.89 6.52 14.98
C GLU A 113 2.66 7.12 15.67
N VAL A 114 1.60 7.40 14.89
CA VAL A 114 0.45 8.16 15.39
C VAL A 114 -0.87 7.57 14.89
N GLN A 115 -1.81 7.42 15.81
CA GLN A 115 -3.20 7.06 15.52
C GLN A 115 -4.10 8.27 15.77
N ILE A 116 -4.95 8.63 14.82
CA ILE A 116 -5.76 9.86 14.80
C ILE A 116 -7.22 9.47 14.54
N TYR A 117 -8.09 9.58 15.55
CA TYR A 117 -9.46 9.07 15.49
C TYR A 117 -10.52 10.10 15.89
N ASN A 118 -11.57 10.25 15.08
CA ASN A 118 -12.76 11.05 15.44
C ASN A 118 -12.46 12.51 15.84
N ASN A 119 -11.40 13.12 15.30
CA ASN A 119 -11.09 14.52 15.59
C ASN A 119 -11.80 15.45 14.60
N ASP A 120 -12.11 16.66 15.06
CA ASP A 120 -12.46 17.79 14.22
C ASP A 120 -11.23 18.70 14.08
N ILE A 121 -10.73 18.85 12.86
CA ILE A 121 -9.45 19.50 12.55
C ILE A 121 -9.74 20.64 11.56
N GLY A 122 -9.96 21.83 12.12
CA GLY A 122 -10.28 23.02 11.35
C GLY A 122 -11.04 24.05 12.18
N PRO A 123 -11.04 25.33 11.75
CA PRO A 123 -10.30 25.86 10.60
C PRO A 123 -8.79 25.93 10.83
N VAL A 124 -8.00 25.68 9.78
CA VAL A 124 -6.53 25.76 9.80
C VAL A 124 -6.07 26.90 8.90
N GLY A 125 -5.63 27.99 9.52
CA GLY A 125 -5.34 29.25 8.82
C GLY A 125 -4.00 29.30 8.08
N GLY A 126 -3.01 28.49 8.49
CA GLY A 126 -1.64 28.57 7.97
C GLY A 126 -1.36 27.65 6.80
N TRP A 127 -1.31 26.35 7.08
CA TRP A 127 -0.86 25.34 6.13
C TRP A 127 -1.86 24.19 5.99
N ASN A 128 -1.49 22.99 6.46
CA ASN A 128 -2.16 21.74 6.14
C ASN A 128 -3.07 21.28 7.28
N GLY A 129 -4.07 20.44 6.99
CA GLY A 129 -4.79 19.72 8.04
C GLY A 129 -3.84 18.77 8.78
N LEU A 130 -3.28 17.82 8.02
CA LEU A 130 -2.21 16.92 8.46
C LEU A 130 -0.93 17.20 7.67
N TRP A 131 0.18 17.41 8.38
CA TRP A 131 1.51 17.53 7.80
C TRP A 131 2.42 16.43 8.32
N LEU A 132 2.80 15.49 7.43
CA LEU A 132 3.51 14.26 7.77
C LEU A 132 4.88 14.22 7.06
N LEU A 133 5.97 14.14 7.82
CA LEU A 133 7.34 14.13 7.31
C LEU A 133 8.24 13.11 8.03
N GLY A 134 9.40 12.80 7.44
CA GLY A 134 10.32 11.77 7.91
C GLY A 134 9.76 10.35 7.85
N SER A 135 10.28 9.47 8.69
CA SER A 135 9.90 8.05 8.78
C SER A 135 8.68 7.86 9.70
N PHE A 136 7.47 7.91 9.13
CA PHE A 136 6.22 7.87 9.90
C PHE A 136 5.30 6.68 9.56
N ASP A 137 4.53 6.23 10.55
CA ASP A 137 3.40 5.29 10.37
C ASP A 137 2.16 5.93 11.00
N VAL A 138 1.27 6.45 10.15
CA VAL A 138 0.10 7.21 10.59
C VAL A 138 -1.19 6.51 10.18
N VAL A 139 -2.12 6.43 11.12
CA VAL A 139 -3.48 5.96 10.90
C VAL A 139 -4.43 7.11 11.23
N ALA A 140 -5.20 7.58 10.27
CA ALA A 140 -6.23 8.59 10.50
C ALA A 140 -7.59 8.05 10.05
N GLU A 141 -8.49 7.84 11.01
CA GLU A 141 -9.83 7.29 10.74
C GLU A 141 -10.94 8.14 11.35
N ASN A 142 -12.04 8.30 10.62
CA ASN A 142 -13.25 9.00 11.06
C ASN A 142 -13.04 10.47 11.46
N ASN A 143 -12.03 11.15 10.93
CA ASN A 143 -11.78 12.56 11.23
C ASN A 143 -12.54 13.47 10.25
N THR A 144 -12.85 14.68 10.70
CA THR A 144 -13.26 15.80 9.85
C THR A 144 -12.08 16.75 9.73
N ILE A 145 -11.66 17.03 8.50
CA ILE A 145 -10.59 17.98 8.17
C ILE A 145 -11.21 19.03 7.25
N HIS A 146 -11.21 20.29 7.68
CA HIS A 146 -11.92 21.34 6.96
C HIS A 146 -11.22 22.69 7.05
N ASP A 147 -11.58 23.57 6.11
CA ASP A 147 -11.13 24.97 6.06
C ASP A 147 -9.60 25.12 6.20
N THR A 148 -8.85 24.30 5.47
CA THR A 148 -7.39 24.37 5.43
C THR A 148 -6.92 25.38 4.39
N ALA A 149 -5.93 26.20 4.74
CA ALA A 149 -5.35 27.19 3.82
C ALA A 149 -4.47 26.58 2.70
N ARG A 150 -3.94 25.37 2.91
CA ARG A 150 -3.17 24.56 1.94
C ARG A 150 -3.76 23.16 1.83
N GLU A 151 -2.97 22.17 1.39
CA GLU A 151 -3.44 20.80 1.24
C GLU A 151 -4.00 20.27 2.56
N PRO A 152 -5.23 19.72 2.59
CA PRO A 152 -5.74 19.02 3.77
C PRO A 152 -4.79 17.93 4.26
N ILE A 153 -4.30 17.09 3.35
CA ILE A 153 -3.31 16.05 3.65
C ILE A 153 -2.03 16.29 2.86
N ARG A 154 -0.91 16.40 3.57
CA ARG A 154 0.41 16.43 2.96
C ARG A 154 1.31 15.39 3.60
N ALA A 155 1.69 14.38 2.81
CA ALA A 155 2.41 13.21 3.27
C ALA A 155 3.73 13.03 2.51
N GLY A 156 4.82 12.94 3.26
CA GLY A 156 6.16 12.70 2.74
C GLY A 156 7.02 13.95 2.62
N GLU A 157 8.31 13.72 2.36
CA GLU A 157 9.34 14.75 2.35
C GLU A 157 9.22 15.68 1.15
N TYR A 158 9.07 16.99 1.38
CA TYR A 158 8.85 17.97 0.31
C TYR A 158 9.70 19.21 0.47
N GLY A 159 10.15 19.77 -0.65
CA GLY A 159 10.83 21.05 -0.72
C GLY A 159 12.26 20.94 -1.25
N SER A 160 12.80 22.04 -1.76
CA SER A 160 14.11 22.07 -2.45
C SER A 160 15.32 21.68 -1.58
N SER A 161 15.16 21.71 -0.26
CA SER A 161 16.17 21.30 0.73
C SER A 161 15.72 20.09 1.57
N ALA A 162 14.68 19.38 1.16
CA ALA A 162 14.20 18.22 1.90
C ALA A 162 15.32 17.17 2.02
N PRO A 163 15.47 16.52 3.20
CA PRO A 163 16.40 15.41 3.37
C PRO A 163 16.06 14.26 2.41
N ASN A 164 16.95 13.26 2.34
CA ASN A 164 16.63 12.05 1.60
C ASN A 164 15.32 11.46 2.15
N PRO A 165 14.34 11.13 1.28
CA PRO A 165 13.08 10.53 1.71
C PRO A 165 13.34 9.28 2.54
N GLN A 166 12.44 8.99 3.47
CA GLN A 166 12.49 7.83 4.36
C GLN A 166 11.26 6.95 4.14
N ALA A 167 11.32 5.70 4.58
CA ALA A 167 10.18 4.81 4.53
C ALA A 167 9.05 5.40 5.39
N ALA A 168 7.88 5.60 4.82
CA ALA A 168 6.76 6.21 5.52
C ALA A 168 5.42 5.81 4.89
N ARG A 169 4.37 5.71 5.71
CA ARG A 169 3.02 5.47 5.24
C ARG A 169 1.95 6.18 6.05
N VAL A 170 0.86 6.54 5.36
CA VAL A 170 -0.39 6.99 5.99
C VAL A 170 -1.56 6.14 5.51
N TYR A 171 -2.41 5.74 6.46
CA TYR A 171 -3.68 5.08 6.22
C TYR A 171 -4.82 6.03 6.58
N LEU A 172 -5.68 6.35 5.62
CA LEU A 172 -6.81 7.26 5.75
C LEU A 172 -8.10 6.48 5.52
N ALA A 173 -8.97 6.34 6.53
CA ALA A 173 -10.27 5.71 6.31
C ALA A 173 -11.46 6.46 6.91
N ASN A 174 -12.57 6.49 6.18
CA ASN A 174 -13.83 7.10 6.64
C ASN A 174 -13.71 8.58 7.06
N ASN A 175 -12.71 9.32 6.56
CA ASN A 175 -12.55 10.74 6.87
C ASN A 175 -13.44 11.61 5.96
N THR A 176 -13.84 12.77 6.46
CA THR A 176 -14.38 13.86 5.65
C THR A 176 -13.29 14.91 5.48
N ILE A 177 -12.90 15.18 4.23
CA ILE A 177 -11.77 16.04 3.89
C ILE A 177 -12.28 17.17 2.99
N SER A 178 -12.00 18.42 3.37
CA SER A 178 -12.39 19.60 2.61
C SER A 178 -11.39 20.74 2.76
N SER A 179 -11.36 21.63 1.77
CA SER A 179 -10.67 22.93 1.82
C SER A 179 -11.46 23.96 1.02
N ASP A 180 -10.98 25.21 0.99
CA ASP A 180 -11.57 26.26 0.16
C ASP A 180 -11.29 26.10 -1.35
N GLY A 181 -10.38 25.19 -1.73
CA GLY A 181 -9.99 24.94 -3.12
C GLY A 181 -9.25 26.10 -3.79
N THR A 182 -8.75 27.10 -3.04
CA THR A 182 -8.09 28.31 -3.59
C THR A 182 -6.65 28.50 -3.11
N GLY A 183 -6.18 27.70 -2.15
CA GLY A 183 -4.79 27.70 -1.69
C GLY A 183 -3.80 27.40 -2.83
N VAL A 184 -2.69 28.14 -2.88
CA VAL A 184 -1.63 27.98 -3.90
C VAL A 184 -0.38 27.26 -3.37
N CYS A 185 -0.09 26.08 -3.87
CA CYS A 185 1.07 25.29 -3.53
C CYS A 185 2.24 25.56 -4.49
N GLN A 186 3.46 25.54 -3.96
CA GLN A 186 4.65 25.97 -4.71
C GLN A 186 5.38 24.79 -5.33
N ALA A 187 5.51 24.72 -6.66
CA ALA A 187 6.31 23.66 -7.27
C ALA A 187 7.75 23.67 -6.75
N THR A 188 8.31 22.48 -6.56
CA THR A 188 9.71 22.31 -6.19
C THR A 188 10.51 21.82 -7.39
N ARG A 189 11.84 21.79 -7.24
CA ARG A 189 12.74 21.25 -8.26
C ARG A 189 12.49 19.77 -8.59
N TYR A 190 11.77 19.06 -7.74
CA TYR A 190 11.57 17.61 -7.85
C TYR A 190 10.19 17.21 -8.35
N ASP A 191 9.28 18.16 -8.41
CA ASP A 191 7.91 18.00 -8.86
C ASP A 191 7.56 19.21 -9.74
N ASP A 192 8.40 19.48 -10.74
CA ASP A 192 8.15 20.58 -11.67
C ASP A 192 6.80 20.40 -12.37
N TRP A 193 5.79 21.16 -11.93
CA TRP A 193 4.41 21.16 -12.41
C TRP A 193 4.15 22.38 -13.30
N ASP A 194 5.18 22.87 -13.99
CA ASP A 194 5.14 24.11 -14.78
C ASP A 194 4.88 25.39 -13.94
N GLY A 195 5.15 25.31 -12.63
CA GLY A 195 5.03 26.43 -11.69
C GLY A 195 4.13 26.16 -10.49
N ASP A 196 3.78 27.22 -9.77
CA ASP A 196 2.85 27.15 -8.65
C ASP A 196 1.46 26.68 -9.12
N PHE A 197 0.78 25.89 -8.30
CA PHE A 197 -0.46 25.20 -8.63
C PHE A 197 -1.46 25.28 -7.49
N THR A 198 -2.74 25.06 -7.75
CA THR A 198 -3.75 25.00 -6.69
C THR A 198 -3.56 23.73 -5.87
N CYS A 199 -3.50 23.89 -4.55
CA CYS A 199 -3.23 22.83 -3.59
C CYS A 199 -4.24 21.67 -3.72
N PRO A 200 -3.79 20.41 -3.93
CA PRO A 200 -4.69 19.28 -4.01
C PRO A 200 -5.26 18.90 -2.63
N ALA A 201 -6.32 18.07 -2.62
CA ALA A 201 -6.85 17.53 -1.37
C ALA A 201 -5.81 16.63 -0.65
N VAL A 202 -5.08 15.83 -1.43
CA VAL A 202 -3.99 14.96 -0.95
C VAL A 202 -2.75 15.16 -1.80
N HIS A 203 -1.62 15.44 -1.14
CA HIS A 203 -0.32 15.51 -1.78
C HIS A 203 0.62 14.46 -1.18
N ALA A 204 1.00 13.48 -2.00
CA ALA A 204 1.82 12.35 -1.60
C ALA A 204 3.21 12.41 -2.26
N TYR A 205 4.25 12.33 -1.45
CA TYR A 205 5.62 12.47 -1.93
C TYR A 205 6.51 11.34 -1.41
N ARG A 206 6.87 10.40 -2.28
CA ARG A 206 7.73 9.25 -1.96
C ARG A 206 7.32 8.51 -0.67
N THR A 207 6.02 8.42 -0.45
CA THR A 207 5.40 7.79 0.72
C THR A 207 4.27 6.86 0.29
N GLY A 208 3.93 5.91 1.15
CA GLY A 208 2.75 5.07 1.00
C GLY A 208 1.47 5.78 1.46
N VAL A 209 0.42 5.76 0.64
CA VAL A 209 -0.90 6.30 0.97
C VAL A 209 -1.96 5.24 0.71
N THR A 210 -2.63 4.80 1.77
CA THR A 210 -3.84 3.97 1.67
C THR A 210 -5.06 4.83 1.99
N MET A 211 -6.08 4.81 1.13
CA MET A 211 -7.33 5.56 1.32
C MET A 211 -8.55 4.65 1.11
N TYR A 212 -9.39 4.52 2.15
CA TYR A 212 -10.65 3.80 2.06
C TYR A 212 -11.85 4.62 2.54
N ASP A 213 -12.93 4.61 1.75
CA ASP A 213 -14.24 5.12 2.19
C ASP A 213 -14.22 6.60 2.66
N ASN A 214 -13.24 7.39 2.19
CA ASN A 214 -13.17 8.83 2.51
C ASN A 214 -14.10 9.63 1.61
N THR A 215 -14.58 10.75 2.12
CA THR A 215 -15.34 11.75 1.35
C THR A 215 -14.51 13.01 1.21
N ILE A 216 -14.17 13.39 -0.02
CA ILE A 216 -13.39 14.56 -0.36
C ILE A 216 -14.31 15.57 -1.03
N ASN A 217 -14.44 16.76 -0.44
CA ASN A 217 -15.30 17.84 -0.92
C ASN A 217 -14.50 19.12 -1.09
N ILE A 218 -14.20 19.46 -2.33
CA ILE A 218 -13.57 20.72 -2.71
C ILE A 218 -14.59 21.52 -3.53
N PRO A 219 -14.86 22.78 -3.17
CA PRO A 219 -15.80 23.61 -3.92
C PRO A 219 -15.25 23.93 -5.32
N ASP A 220 -16.17 24.09 -6.27
CA ASP A 220 -15.92 24.48 -7.66
C ASP A 220 -15.57 25.98 -7.81
N SER A 221 -14.94 26.56 -6.79
CA SER A 221 -14.43 27.94 -6.78
C SER A 221 -12.99 28.06 -7.26
N GLY A 222 -12.30 26.93 -7.42
CA GLY A 222 -10.94 26.84 -7.96
C GLY A 222 -10.79 25.58 -8.82
N ASP A 223 -9.55 25.19 -9.09
CA ASP A 223 -9.15 24.06 -9.96
C ASP A 223 -8.33 23.01 -9.18
N ALA A 224 -8.54 22.91 -7.87
CA ALA A 224 -7.79 21.99 -7.03
C ALA A 224 -8.02 20.53 -7.44
N ASP A 225 -6.92 19.78 -7.51
CA ASP A 225 -6.94 18.36 -7.82
C ASP A 225 -7.31 17.50 -6.60
N GLY A 226 -7.75 16.27 -6.84
CA GLY A 226 -7.98 15.29 -5.78
C GLY A 226 -6.67 14.83 -5.16
N ILE A 227 -5.85 14.14 -5.96
CA ILE A 227 -4.56 13.58 -5.53
C ILE A 227 -3.46 14.08 -6.46
N ARG A 228 -2.37 14.62 -5.90
CA ARG A 228 -1.08 14.71 -6.58
C ARG A 228 -0.08 13.79 -5.92
N ALA A 229 0.63 12.99 -6.71
CA ALA A 229 1.62 12.05 -6.21
C ALA A 229 2.93 12.07 -6.99
N VAL A 230 4.05 11.99 -6.26
CA VAL A 230 5.41 12.00 -6.81
C VAL A 230 6.19 10.83 -6.24
N GLY A 231 6.49 9.83 -7.07
CA GLY A 231 7.21 8.61 -6.66
C GLY A 231 6.55 7.85 -5.50
N ALA A 232 5.22 7.91 -5.38
CA ALA A 232 4.48 7.37 -4.23
C ALA A 232 4.00 5.92 -4.44
N LEU A 233 3.52 5.29 -3.36
CA LEU A 233 2.76 4.04 -3.43
C LEU A 233 1.32 4.32 -3.03
N LEU A 234 0.35 4.10 -3.92
CA LEU A 234 -1.04 4.52 -3.71
C LEU A 234 -1.99 3.32 -3.71
N ASP A 235 -2.78 3.16 -2.66
CA ASP A 235 -3.91 2.23 -2.62
C ASP A 235 -5.20 2.98 -2.28
N ILE A 236 -5.98 3.31 -3.31
CA ILE A 236 -7.09 4.26 -3.22
C ILE A 236 -8.36 3.52 -3.62
N ARG A 237 -9.21 3.16 -2.65
CA ARG A 237 -10.46 2.45 -2.96
C ARG A 237 -11.69 3.00 -2.25
N ARG A 238 -12.83 2.93 -2.93
CA ARG A 238 -14.16 3.30 -2.39
C ARG A 238 -14.26 4.73 -1.86
N ASN A 239 -13.42 5.64 -2.33
CA ASN A 239 -13.51 7.04 -1.92
C ASN A 239 -14.49 7.80 -2.82
N THR A 240 -15.09 8.85 -2.27
CA THR A 240 -15.92 9.79 -3.03
C THR A 240 -15.15 11.09 -3.20
N PHE A 241 -14.81 11.45 -4.44
CA PHE A 241 -14.13 12.68 -4.79
C PHE A 241 -15.09 13.65 -5.49
N ASN A 242 -15.37 14.77 -4.84
CA ASN A 242 -16.03 15.93 -5.42
C ASN A 242 -14.97 17.03 -5.55
N VAL A 243 -14.27 17.08 -6.70
CA VAL A 243 -13.16 18.01 -6.93
C VAL A 243 -13.25 18.60 -8.34
N PRO A 244 -12.93 19.90 -8.53
CA PRO A 244 -13.09 20.58 -9.81
C PRO A 244 -11.92 20.39 -10.78
N GLY A 245 -10.71 20.09 -10.27
CA GLY A 245 -9.52 19.88 -11.08
C GLY A 245 -9.41 18.46 -11.65
N THR A 246 -8.20 17.93 -11.66
CA THR A 246 -7.92 16.54 -12.02
C THR A 246 -8.19 15.63 -10.82
N GLY A 247 -8.79 14.46 -11.04
CA GLY A 247 -8.96 13.46 -10.00
C GLY A 247 -7.61 13.03 -9.41
N VAL A 248 -6.72 12.55 -10.27
CA VAL A 248 -5.41 12.03 -9.90
C VAL A 248 -4.34 12.49 -10.89
N ILE A 249 -3.28 13.09 -10.38
CA ILE A 249 -2.05 13.39 -11.12
C ILE A 249 -0.90 12.63 -10.48
N VAL A 250 -0.22 11.78 -11.25
CA VAL A 250 0.96 11.04 -10.79
C VAL A 250 2.16 11.31 -11.68
N LYS A 251 3.32 11.49 -11.04
CA LYS A 251 4.61 11.59 -11.73
C LYS A 251 5.72 10.84 -10.99
N GLN A 252 6.85 10.70 -11.67
CA GLN A 252 8.09 10.24 -11.06
C GLN A 252 8.76 11.33 -10.23
N TYR A 253 9.44 10.91 -9.16
CA TYR A 253 10.48 11.69 -8.51
C TYR A 253 11.74 11.71 -9.36
N ASP A 254 12.27 12.90 -9.59
CA ASP A 254 13.56 13.14 -10.23
C ASP A 254 14.31 14.21 -9.43
N ASP A 255 15.54 13.94 -9.00
CA ASP A 255 16.36 14.90 -8.26
C ASP A 255 17.06 15.93 -9.16
N GLY A 256 16.98 15.74 -10.48
CA GLY A 256 17.57 16.59 -11.51
C GLY A 256 19.06 16.35 -11.75
N TYR A 257 19.69 15.38 -11.08
CA TYR A 257 21.09 15.03 -11.29
C TYR A 257 21.23 13.87 -12.27
N ALA A 258 22.13 14.02 -13.25
CA ALA A 258 22.37 13.00 -14.25
C ALA A 258 22.85 11.68 -13.61
N GLY A 259 22.15 10.59 -13.91
CA GLY A 259 22.47 9.25 -13.40
C GLY A 259 21.90 8.95 -12.00
N SER A 260 21.16 9.87 -11.39
CA SER A 260 20.41 9.58 -10.17
C SER A 260 19.24 8.64 -10.44
N GLN A 261 18.95 7.80 -9.45
CA GLN A 261 17.79 6.90 -9.48
C GLN A 261 16.50 7.72 -9.46
N GLN A 262 15.61 7.45 -10.41
CA GLN A 262 14.25 8.01 -10.43
C GLN A 262 13.29 7.03 -9.77
N TYR A 263 12.21 7.56 -9.18
CA TYR A 263 11.19 6.74 -8.51
C TYR A 263 9.83 7.03 -9.12
N GLY A 264 9.21 6.02 -9.73
CA GLY A 264 7.87 6.14 -10.30
C GLY A 264 6.79 6.01 -9.22
N THR A 265 5.60 6.55 -9.50
CA THR A 265 4.42 6.26 -8.66
C THR A 265 3.84 4.91 -9.07
N LEU A 266 3.58 4.03 -8.11
CA LEU A 266 2.86 2.76 -8.30
C LEU A 266 1.50 2.86 -7.60
N GLY A 267 0.40 2.74 -8.35
CA GLY A 267 -0.95 3.00 -7.84
C GLY A 267 -1.97 1.92 -8.16
N PHE A 268 -2.84 1.63 -7.19
CA PHE A 268 -4.03 0.80 -7.33
C PHE A 268 -5.28 1.60 -6.97
N PHE A 269 -6.22 1.70 -7.91
CA PHE A 269 -7.46 2.45 -7.78
C PHE A 269 -8.65 1.54 -8.01
N SER A 270 -9.62 1.53 -7.08
CA SER A 270 -10.81 0.72 -7.26
C SER A 270 -12.05 1.30 -6.61
N GLN A 271 -13.17 1.28 -7.34
CA GLN A 271 -14.48 1.69 -6.82
C GLN A 271 -14.53 3.13 -6.30
N ASN A 272 -13.61 4.01 -6.72
CA ASN A 272 -13.72 5.43 -6.42
C ASN A 272 -14.85 6.06 -7.27
N THR A 273 -15.50 7.07 -6.72
CA THR A 273 -16.49 7.88 -7.41
C THR A 273 -15.93 9.27 -7.66
N TRP A 274 -15.92 9.69 -8.92
CA TRP A 274 -15.41 10.99 -9.35
C TRP A 274 -16.55 11.90 -9.77
N SER A 275 -16.56 13.12 -9.27
CA SER A 275 -17.55 14.14 -9.59
C SER A 275 -16.88 15.51 -9.68
N GLY A 276 -17.26 16.29 -10.69
CA GLY A 276 -16.71 17.64 -10.94
C GLY A 276 -15.37 17.66 -11.66
N VAL A 277 -14.70 16.51 -11.84
CA VAL A 277 -13.36 16.45 -12.40
C VAL A 277 -13.31 16.87 -13.88
N GLY A 278 -12.32 17.68 -14.25
CA GLY A 278 -11.99 17.98 -15.65
C GLY A 278 -11.37 16.78 -16.35
N MET A 279 -10.43 16.13 -15.68
CA MET A 279 -9.76 14.89 -16.10
C MET A 279 -9.72 13.93 -14.91
N THR A 280 -9.83 12.63 -15.12
CA THR A 280 -9.77 11.67 -14.00
C THR A 280 -8.34 11.25 -13.69
N TYR A 281 -7.55 10.90 -14.71
CA TYR A 281 -6.18 10.41 -14.54
C TYR A 281 -5.18 11.12 -15.44
N ASN A 282 -4.11 11.66 -14.85
CA ASN A 282 -2.94 12.15 -15.55
C ASN A 282 -1.69 11.41 -15.05
N VAL A 283 -1.06 10.64 -15.92
CA VAL A 283 0.00 9.68 -15.55
C VAL A 283 1.27 9.98 -16.32
N THR A 284 2.35 10.21 -15.59
CA THR A 284 3.68 10.44 -16.17
C THR A 284 4.72 9.55 -15.50
N LYS A 285 5.48 8.77 -16.28
CA LYS A 285 6.56 7.86 -15.85
C LYS A 285 6.22 7.07 -14.58
N SER A 286 5.00 6.54 -14.56
CA SER A 286 4.38 5.90 -13.40
C SER A 286 3.49 4.75 -13.88
N SER A 287 3.16 3.82 -12.99
CA SER A 287 2.31 2.66 -13.30
C SER A 287 1.08 2.70 -12.40
N ILE A 288 -0.12 2.77 -13.00
CA ILE A 288 -1.36 2.69 -12.25
C ILE A 288 -2.28 1.60 -12.80
N THR A 289 -2.99 0.95 -11.89
CA THR A 289 -4.05 -0.01 -12.16
C THR A 289 -5.37 0.56 -11.66
N VAL A 290 -6.38 0.62 -12.52
CA VAL A 290 -7.69 1.20 -12.23
C VAL A 290 -8.78 0.18 -12.54
N GLN A 291 -9.68 -0.09 -11.58
CA GLN A 291 -10.73 -1.08 -11.80
C GLN A 291 -12.09 -0.74 -11.18
N SER A 292 -13.16 -1.15 -11.84
CA SER A 292 -14.53 -1.06 -11.31
C SER A 292 -14.94 0.37 -10.92
N GLU A 293 -14.58 1.36 -11.74
CA GLU A 293 -14.95 2.77 -11.55
C GLU A 293 -15.80 3.29 -12.71
N TYR A 294 -16.63 4.31 -12.43
CA TYR A 294 -17.22 5.13 -13.47
C TYR A 294 -16.34 6.33 -13.72
N ILE A 295 -15.90 6.51 -14.97
CA ILE A 295 -15.05 7.62 -15.38
C ILE A 295 -15.92 8.72 -16.00
N PRO A 296 -16.02 9.92 -15.39
CA PRO A 296 -16.78 11.03 -15.95
C PRO A 296 -16.28 11.44 -17.33
N SER A 297 -17.18 11.93 -18.18
CA SER A 297 -16.78 12.57 -19.42
C SER A 297 -16.09 13.90 -19.13
N PRO A 298 -14.93 14.17 -19.74
CA PRO A 298 -14.24 15.44 -19.55
C PRO A 298 -14.99 16.60 -20.24
N PRO A 299 -14.58 17.86 -20.00
CA PRO A 299 -14.95 19.00 -20.82
C PRO A 299 -14.65 18.78 -22.32
N PRO A 300 -15.29 19.56 -23.22
CA PRO A 300 -14.95 19.52 -24.65
C PRO A 300 -13.46 19.74 -24.90
N ASP A 301 -12.89 19.00 -25.85
CA ASP A 301 -11.48 19.05 -26.24
C ASP A 301 -10.47 18.54 -25.17
N GLU A 302 -10.97 17.93 -24.09
CA GLU A 302 -10.16 17.24 -23.07
C GLU A 302 -10.42 15.72 -23.08
N TYR A 303 -9.57 14.98 -22.36
CA TYR A 303 -9.62 13.53 -22.28
C TYR A 303 -9.75 13.06 -20.83
N PRO A 304 -10.51 11.98 -20.56
CA PRO A 304 -10.67 11.48 -19.19
C PRO A 304 -9.36 10.93 -18.60
N ALA A 305 -8.46 10.45 -19.46
CA ALA A 305 -7.14 9.97 -19.08
C ALA A 305 -6.07 10.51 -20.04
N LEU A 306 -4.95 10.96 -19.50
CA LEU A 306 -3.78 11.43 -20.25
C LEU A 306 -2.53 10.70 -19.76
N LEU A 307 -1.76 10.16 -20.71
CA LEU A 307 -0.49 9.48 -20.47
C LEU A 307 0.63 10.23 -21.16
N SER A 308 1.75 10.44 -20.45
CA SER A 308 2.93 11.08 -21.01
C SER A 308 4.21 10.38 -20.57
N TRP A 309 5.28 10.54 -21.35
CA TRP A 309 6.62 10.16 -20.97
C TRP A 309 7.60 11.26 -21.35
N SER A 310 8.30 11.81 -20.36
CA SER A 310 9.29 12.86 -20.57
C SER A 310 10.72 12.34 -20.44
N GLY A 311 11.58 12.74 -21.39
CA GLY A 311 13.01 12.41 -21.38
C GLY A 311 13.37 11.07 -22.02
N PRO A 312 14.67 10.71 -22.02
CA PRO A 312 15.13 9.50 -22.69
C PRO A 312 14.55 8.24 -22.04
N GLN A 313 14.34 7.20 -22.85
CA GLN A 313 14.03 5.86 -22.37
C GLN A 313 15.28 5.25 -21.71
N ALA A 314 15.10 4.41 -20.68
CA ALA A 314 16.16 3.55 -20.17
C ALA A 314 16.15 2.23 -20.94
N TYR A 315 17.32 1.80 -21.43
CA TYR A 315 17.47 0.61 -22.25
C TYR A 315 18.89 0.04 -22.13
N HIS A 316 19.10 -1.18 -22.58
CA HIS A 316 20.39 -1.87 -22.40
C HIS A 316 21.62 -1.07 -22.88
N ALA A 317 21.52 -0.31 -23.98
CA ALA A 317 22.69 0.40 -24.51
C ALA A 317 23.06 1.70 -23.75
N ASN A 318 22.20 2.19 -22.86
CA ASN A 318 22.52 3.29 -21.93
C ASN A 318 22.69 2.80 -20.49
N ASP A 319 22.98 1.51 -20.29
CA ASP A 319 23.11 0.89 -18.96
C ASP A 319 21.89 1.13 -18.06
N PHE A 320 20.69 1.23 -18.65
CA PHE A 320 19.44 1.56 -17.96
C PHE A 320 19.48 2.87 -17.17
N GLN A 321 20.28 3.84 -17.62
CA GLN A 321 20.22 5.21 -17.09
C GLN A 321 18.79 5.74 -17.16
N THR A 322 18.34 6.39 -16.08
CA THR A 322 16.98 6.94 -15.92
C THR A 322 15.86 5.90 -15.80
N ASN A 323 16.19 4.65 -15.43
CA ASN A 323 15.16 3.70 -15.04
C ASN A 323 14.33 4.23 -13.86
N ILE A 324 13.06 3.86 -13.82
CA ILE A 324 12.18 4.12 -12.69
C ILE A 324 12.07 2.86 -11.82
N VAL A 325 12.08 3.05 -10.51
CA VAL A 325 11.80 1.99 -9.53
C VAL A 325 10.75 2.48 -8.53
N THR A 326 10.20 1.59 -7.71
CA THR A 326 9.31 1.98 -6.60
C THR A 326 10.09 2.69 -5.50
N THR A 327 9.45 3.63 -4.79
CA THR A 327 10.04 4.15 -3.55
C THR A 327 10.16 3.02 -2.53
N PHE A 328 11.22 3.07 -1.72
CA PHE A 328 11.48 2.04 -0.73
C PHE A 328 10.51 2.11 0.45
N VAL A 329 10.29 0.95 1.07
CA VAL A 329 9.33 0.76 2.19
C VAL A 329 10.02 0.40 3.50
N GLN A 330 11.35 0.29 3.50
CA GLN A 330 12.16 0.00 4.68
C GLN A 330 13.43 0.87 4.68
N ASP A 331 13.75 1.44 5.83
CA ASP A 331 14.98 2.24 6.00
C ASP A 331 16.25 1.38 6.18
N CYS A 332 16.08 0.09 6.55
CA CYS A 332 17.17 -0.86 6.74
C CYS A 332 16.68 -2.32 6.67
N PRO A 333 17.55 -3.32 6.50
CA PRO A 333 17.15 -4.73 6.35
C PRO A 333 16.36 -5.33 7.52
N ASN A 334 16.48 -4.75 8.72
CA ASN A 334 15.77 -5.21 9.93
C ASN A 334 14.74 -4.16 10.43
N CYS A 335 14.47 -3.12 9.64
CA CYS A 335 13.53 -2.06 9.98
C CYS A 335 12.10 -2.51 9.66
N ALA A 336 11.11 -1.85 10.27
CA ALA A 336 9.71 -2.12 9.99
C ALA A 336 9.40 -1.93 8.50
N ASP A 337 8.60 -2.83 7.94
CA ASP A 337 8.06 -2.69 6.59
C ASP A 337 6.86 -1.73 6.60
N LEU A 338 7.05 -0.59 5.95
CA LEU A 338 6.08 0.48 5.81
C LEU A 338 5.42 0.49 4.42
N THR A 339 5.31 -0.67 3.77
CA THR A 339 4.41 -0.87 2.65
C THR A 339 3.01 -0.37 3.01
N PRO A 340 2.27 0.30 2.09
CA PRO A 340 0.89 0.68 2.35
C PRO A 340 0.09 -0.50 2.88
N ARG A 341 -0.84 -0.25 3.80
CA ARG A 341 -1.57 -1.35 4.44
C ARG A 341 -2.48 -2.00 3.41
N ASN A 342 -2.44 -3.33 3.34
CA ASN A 342 -3.20 -4.13 2.36
C ASN A 342 -2.89 -3.78 0.90
N PHE A 343 -1.66 -3.29 0.64
CA PHE A 343 -1.22 -2.98 -0.72
C PHE A 343 -1.31 -4.24 -1.59
N PRO A 344 -2.10 -4.23 -2.68
CA PRO A 344 -2.40 -5.45 -3.40
C PRO A 344 -1.32 -5.80 -4.41
N LEU A 345 -0.57 -4.80 -4.89
CA LEU A 345 0.45 -4.94 -5.92
C LEU A 345 1.80 -5.31 -5.31
N ALA A 346 2.59 -6.10 -6.03
CA ALA A 346 4.01 -6.23 -5.74
C ALA A 346 4.74 -4.90 -5.98
N LEU A 347 5.82 -4.66 -5.23
CA LEU A 347 6.58 -3.39 -5.27
C LEU A 347 7.60 -3.36 -6.42
N ASN A 348 7.11 -3.47 -7.65
CA ASN A 348 7.94 -3.57 -8.85
C ASN A 348 7.52 -2.55 -9.93
N MET A 349 8.49 -2.00 -10.66
CA MET A 349 8.29 -1.13 -11.83
C MET A 349 9.28 -1.42 -12.98
N ASP A 350 9.36 -2.66 -13.45
CA ASP A 350 10.40 -3.10 -14.41
C ASP A 350 10.17 -2.66 -15.86
N ASN A 351 8.94 -2.30 -16.23
CA ASN A 351 8.57 -1.99 -17.61
C ASN A 351 9.16 -0.67 -18.13
N ASN A 352 9.70 0.16 -17.23
CA ASN A 352 10.30 1.46 -17.52
C ASN A 352 9.47 2.30 -18.51
N SER A 353 8.16 2.33 -18.27
CA SER A 353 7.17 2.96 -19.12
C SER A 353 6.08 3.58 -18.25
N THR A 354 5.37 4.57 -18.80
CA THR A 354 4.11 5.02 -18.23
C THR A 354 3.06 3.97 -18.53
N THR A 355 2.52 3.32 -17.50
CA THR A 355 1.55 2.23 -17.67
C THR A 355 0.20 2.63 -17.09
N PHE A 356 -0.85 2.42 -17.89
CA PHE A 356 -2.24 2.53 -17.45
C PHE A 356 -2.96 1.20 -17.69
N THR A 357 -3.17 0.45 -16.61
CA THR A 357 -3.91 -0.81 -16.63
C THR A 357 -5.35 -0.56 -16.20
N PHE A 358 -6.33 -1.01 -16.99
CA PHE A 358 -7.73 -0.80 -16.66
C PHE A 358 -8.63 -2.02 -16.88
N ALA A 359 -9.55 -2.26 -15.94
CA ALA A 359 -10.51 -3.35 -16.00
C ALA A 359 -11.90 -2.92 -15.51
N ASN A 360 -12.95 -3.39 -16.17
CA ASN A 360 -14.34 -3.17 -15.74
C ASN A 360 -14.69 -1.68 -15.46
N LEU A 361 -14.15 -0.77 -16.26
CA LEU A 361 -14.46 0.66 -16.16
C LEU A 361 -15.70 1.01 -16.99
N SER A 362 -16.51 1.91 -16.47
CA SER A 362 -17.64 2.47 -17.21
C SER A 362 -17.25 3.82 -17.82
N ASN A 363 -17.64 4.04 -19.08
CA ASN A 363 -17.38 5.27 -19.85
C ASN A 363 -15.90 5.57 -20.18
N LEU A 364 -14.99 4.60 -20.02
CA LEU A 364 -13.62 4.66 -20.54
C LEU A 364 -13.33 3.43 -21.41
N ASP A 365 -12.65 3.66 -22.54
CA ASP A 365 -12.06 2.65 -23.41
C ASP A 365 -10.77 3.24 -24.03
N ARG A 366 -10.05 2.46 -24.85
CA ARG A 366 -8.78 2.86 -25.49
C ARG A 366 -8.89 4.17 -26.27
N THR A 367 -10.04 4.42 -26.91
CA THR A 367 -10.30 5.61 -27.75
C THR A 367 -10.42 6.91 -26.95
N LYS A 368 -10.35 6.83 -25.61
CA LYS A 368 -10.47 7.95 -24.68
C LYS A 368 -9.22 8.16 -23.83
N ILE A 369 -8.19 7.33 -24.01
CA ILE A 369 -6.92 7.44 -23.28
C ILE A 369 -5.93 8.14 -24.19
N TYR A 370 -5.71 9.43 -23.95
CA TYR A 370 -4.86 10.23 -24.80
C TYR A 370 -3.38 10.07 -24.45
N ILE A 371 -2.54 9.90 -25.45
CA ILE A 371 -1.10 9.73 -25.31
C ILE A 371 -0.38 10.97 -25.86
N GLU A 372 0.29 11.72 -24.98
CA GLU A 372 1.12 12.85 -25.40
C GLU A 372 2.26 12.42 -26.32
N THR A 373 2.80 13.34 -27.11
CA THR A 373 3.97 13.07 -27.97
C THR A 373 5.16 12.62 -27.13
N THR A 374 5.57 11.36 -27.29
CA THR A 374 6.70 10.76 -26.58
C THR A 374 7.98 10.91 -27.40
N THR A 375 9.12 10.91 -26.72
CA THR A 375 10.44 11.04 -27.35
C THR A 375 11.08 9.71 -27.73
N ALA A 376 10.46 8.58 -27.38
CA ALA A 376 10.98 7.24 -27.64
C ALA A 376 9.83 6.21 -27.74
N PRO A 377 9.97 5.17 -28.60
CA PRO A 377 8.95 4.14 -28.78
C PRO A 377 8.75 3.30 -27.51
N ALA A 378 7.54 2.74 -27.33
CA ALA A 378 7.18 1.86 -26.22
C ALA A 378 7.43 2.45 -24.80
N THR A 379 7.42 3.78 -24.67
CA THR A 379 7.55 4.47 -23.38
C THR A 379 6.23 4.70 -22.67
N VAL A 380 5.11 4.44 -23.35
CA VAL A 380 3.75 4.47 -22.80
C VAL A 380 3.08 3.14 -23.16
N GLN A 381 2.33 2.58 -22.21
CA GLN A 381 1.59 1.33 -22.35
C GLN A 381 0.17 1.48 -21.83
N VAL A 382 -0.80 1.08 -22.65
CA VAL A 382 -2.22 1.00 -22.29
C VAL A 382 -2.57 -0.47 -22.21
N ARG A 383 -2.95 -0.95 -21.03
CA ARG A 383 -3.24 -2.37 -20.79
C ARG A 383 -4.71 -2.55 -20.48
N ARG A 384 -5.45 -3.22 -21.38
CA ARG A 384 -6.77 -3.71 -21.03
C ARG A 384 -6.59 -4.96 -20.18
N ALA A 385 -7.31 -5.00 -19.07
CA ALA A 385 -7.22 -6.06 -18.09
C ALA A 385 -8.58 -6.70 -17.84
N GLU A 386 -8.54 -7.95 -17.40
CA GLU A 386 -9.71 -8.70 -16.97
C GLU A 386 -9.78 -8.75 -15.45
N MET A 387 -11.01 -8.77 -14.93
CA MET A 387 -11.24 -8.98 -13.50
C MET A 387 -10.96 -10.45 -13.16
N VAL A 388 -10.11 -10.69 -12.17
CA VAL A 388 -9.70 -12.03 -11.73
C VAL A 388 -9.90 -12.19 -10.22
N ARG A 389 -10.41 -13.35 -9.80
CA ARG A 389 -10.38 -13.77 -8.38
C ARG A 389 -10.36 -15.29 -8.24
N PHE A 390 -9.89 -15.77 -7.09
CA PHE A 390 -9.81 -17.20 -6.78
C PHE A 390 -10.58 -17.54 -5.52
N GLN A 391 -11.25 -18.69 -5.49
CA GLN A 391 -11.74 -19.30 -4.25
C GLN A 391 -10.76 -20.36 -3.78
N THR A 392 -10.30 -20.32 -2.54
CA THR A 392 -9.49 -21.40 -1.97
C THR A 392 -10.35 -22.37 -1.17
N LEU A 393 -10.20 -23.66 -1.47
CA LEU A 393 -10.92 -24.76 -0.82
C LEU A 393 -9.94 -25.83 -0.31
N VAL A 394 -10.37 -26.59 0.69
CA VAL A 394 -9.71 -27.79 1.19
C VAL A 394 -10.78 -28.86 1.44
N ASN A 395 -10.71 -30.01 0.77
CA ASN A 395 -11.75 -31.05 0.85
C ASN A 395 -13.19 -30.53 0.61
N GLY A 396 -13.35 -29.49 -0.23
CA GLY A 396 -14.63 -28.83 -0.51
C GLY A 396 -15.08 -27.78 0.50
N GLU A 397 -14.33 -27.58 1.59
CA GLU A 397 -14.57 -26.55 2.59
C GLU A 397 -13.77 -25.28 2.27
N ARG A 398 -14.34 -24.11 2.56
CA ARG A 398 -13.73 -22.81 2.28
C ARG A 398 -12.54 -22.54 3.19
N VAL A 399 -11.50 -21.94 2.62
CA VAL A 399 -10.30 -21.54 3.37
C VAL A 399 -10.24 -20.02 3.39
N THR A 400 -10.55 -19.43 4.55
CA THR A 400 -10.30 -18.00 4.80
C THR A 400 -8.80 -17.76 4.96
N ASP A 401 -8.32 -16.54 4.72
CA ASP A 401 -6.95 -16.13 5.04
C ASP A 401 -5.87 -17.05 4.41
N ALA A 402 -6.16 -17.60 3.23
CA ALA A 402 -5.16 -18.24 2.39
C ALA A 402 -4.51 -17.16 1.52
N ASN A 403 -3.19 -17.18 1.46
CA ASN A 403 -2.46 -16.32 0.54
C ASN A 403 -2.54 -16.91 -0.87
N VAL A 404 -2.80 -16.06 -1.85
CA VAL A 404 -2.75 -16.36 -3.28
C VAL A 404 -1.80 -15.35 -3.90
N LEU A 405 -0.60 -15.82 -4.23
CA LEU A 405 0.41 -15.09 -4.97
C LEU A 405 0.13 -15.28 -6.47
N ILE A 406 0.08 -14.20 -7.23
CA ILE A 406 -0.03 -14.21 -8.69
C ILE A 406 1.27 -13.67 -9.28
N GLU A 407 1.86 -14.43 -10.19
CA GLU A 407 3.13 -14.12 -10.85
C GLU A 407 2.90 -13.93 -12.37
N ASP A 408 3.70 -13.09 -13.01
CA ASP A 408 3.77 -12.98 -14.47
C ASP A 408 4.44 -14.21 -15.11
N ALA A 409 4.52 -14.22 -16.45
CA ALA A 409 5.10 -15.33 -17.19
C ALA A 409 6.60 -15.60 -16.87
N LEU A 410 7.29 -14.61 -16.31
CA LEU A 410 8.70 -14.67 -15.92
C LEU A 410 8.89 -15.06 -14.45
N GLY A 411 7.81 -15.19 -13.69
CA GLY A 411 7.83 -15.49 -12.26
C GLY A 411 8.07 -14.25 -11.39
N ASN A 412 7.82 -13.04 -11.89
CA ASN A 412 7.79 -11.86 -11.04
C ASN A 412 6.43 -11.74 -10.34
N ASP A 413 6.46 -11.46 -9.05
CA ASP A 413 5.26 -11.22 -8.27
C ASP A 413 4.48 -10.02 -8.83
N LEU A 414 3.16 -10.18 -9.00
CA LEU A 414 2.25 -9.11 -9.40
C LEU A 414 1.29 -8.74 -8.28
N TYR A 415 0.69 -9.75 -7.64
CA TYR A 415 -0.28 -9.58 -6.57
C TYR A 415 -0.04 -10.57 -5.43
N SER A 416 -0.23 -10.12 -4.20
CA SER A 416 -0.31 -10.98 -3.01
C SER A 416 -1.64 -10.75 -2.32
N LEU A 417 -2.55 -11.71 -2.45
CA LEU A 417 -3.94 -11.57 -2.04
C LEU A 417 -4.26 -12.55 -0.92
N TYR A 418 -5.11 -12.13 0.03
CA TYR A 418 -5.61 -13.01 1.08
C TYR A 418 -7.09 -13.27 0.86
N THR A 419 -7.51 -14.53 1.02
CA THR A 419 -8.92 -14.87 0.90
C THR A 419 -9.73 -14.33 2.07
N GLU A 420 -10.92 -13.82 1.78
CA GLU A 420 -11.85 -13.32 2.77
C GLU A 420 -12.65 -14.47 3.42
N SER A 421 -13.61 -14.12 4.28
CA SER A 421 -14.42 -15.10 5.03
C SER A 421 -15.24 -16.05 4.15
N ASP A 422 -15.48 -15.72 2.89
CA ASP A 422 -16.18 -16.55 1.92
C ASP A 422 -15.23 -17.46 1.09
N GLY A 423 -13.93 -17.40 1.39
CA GLY A 423 -12.87 -18.13 0.72
C GLY A 423 -12.42 -17.52 -0.59
N TYR A 424 -12.97 -16.39 -1.03
CA TYR A 424 -12.54 -15.70 -2.24
C TYR A 424 -11.44 -14.68 -1.95
N THR A 425 -10.48 -14.54 -2.85
CA THR A 425 -9.66 -13.33 -2.92
C THR A 425 -10.53 -12.14 -3.33
N PRO A 426 -10.12 -10.90 -3.00
CA PRO A 426 -10.63 -9.72 -3.67
C PRO A 426 -10.49 -9.85 -5.18
N TRP A 427 -11.32 -9.11 -5.90
CA TRP A 427 -11.16 -8.95 -7.34
C TRP A 427 -9.94 -8.07 -7.66
N VAL A 428 -9.12 -8.50 -8.61
CA VAL A 428 -7.97 -7.76 -9.13
C VAL A 428 -7.99 -7.68 -10.65
N ALA A 429 -7.23 -6.76 -11.21
CA ALA A 429 -7.09 -6.58 -12.65
C ALA A 429 -5.77 -7.20 -13.12
N LEU A 430 -5.86 -8.19 -14.00
CA LEU A 430 -4.70 -8.75 -14.70
C LEU A 430 -4.76 -8.33 -16.16
N PRO A 431 -3.71 -7.68 -16.70
CA PRO A 431 -3.62 -7.40 -18.13
C PRO A 431 -3.93 -8.65 -18.96
N SER A 432 -4.73 -8.50 -19.99
CA SER A 432 -4.98 -9.58 -20.96
C SER A 432 -4.59 -9.17 -22.37
N ASP A 433 -4.35 -7.87 -22.56
CA ASP A 433 -4.17 -7.22 -23.84
C ASP A 433 -3.34 -5.95 -23.61
N PHE A 434 -2.14 -5.90 -24.18
CA PHE A 434 -1.20 -4.80 -24.02
C PHE A 434 -1.08 -4.04 -25.33
N HIS A 435 -1.34 -2.75 -25.27
CA HIS A 435 -1.11 -1.84 -26.39
C HIS A 435 0.08 -0.96 -26.09
N LEU A 436 1.05 -0.99 -26.99
CA LEU A 436 2.25 -0.18 -26.92
C LEU A 436 2.14 0.98 -27.91
N ASP A 437 2.57 2.16 -27.48
CA ASP A 437 2.67 3.33 -28.37
C ASP A 437 3.79 3.12 -29.41
N PHE A 438 3.41 2.76 -30.64
CA PHE A 438 4.32 2.44 -31.77
C PHE A 438 4.52 3.58 -32.78
N ARG A 439 4.15 4.82 -32.44
CA ARG A 439 4.27 5.97 -33.36
C ARG A 439 5.61 5.97 -34.12
N GLY A 440 5.53 5.84 -35.45
CA GLY A 440 6.66 5.95 -36.38
C GLY A 440 7.29 4.65 -36.88
N LEU A 441 6.75 3.46 -36.55
CA LEU A 441 7.19 2.17 -37.11
C LEU A 441 6.11 1.51 -37.99
N ALA A 442 6.57 0.73 -38.98
CA ALA A 442 5.80 -0.27 -39.75
C ALA A 442 4.52 0.13 -40.50
N GLY A 443 4.11 1.40 -40.55
CA GLY A 443 3.01 1.86 -41.42
C GLY A 443 1.63 1.97 -40.76
N GLY A 444 1.57 2.08 -39.43
CA GLY A 444 0.38 2.59 -38.74
C GLY A 444 0.14 4.06 -39.12
N ASP A 445 -1.13 4.41 -39.35
CA ASP A 445 -1.58 5.77 -39.71
C ASP A 445 -1.64 6.65 -38.45
N ASN A 446 -0.53 6.78 -37.71
CA ASN A 446 -0.48 7.59 -36.49
C ASN A 446 0.26 8.92 -36.78
N PRO A 447 -0.42 10.07 -36.57
CA PRO A 447 -0.57 10.61 -35.23
C PRO A 447 -2.03 11.01 -34.90
N ASP A 448 -2.81 10.12 -34.28
CA ASP A 448 -4.10 10.46 -33.69
C ASP A 448 -4.12 10.44 -32.15
N HIS A 449 -3.01 9.99 -31.53
CA HIS A 449 -2.74 10.00 -30.09
C HIS A 449 -3.48 8.94 -29.25
N PHE A 450 -4.00 7.88 -29.87
CA PHE A 450 -4.62 6.76 -29.17
C PHE A 450 -3.86 5.46 -29.47
N ALA A 451 -3.97 4.52 -28.54
CA ALA A 451 -3.45 3.18 -28.69
C ALA A 451 -4.60 2.22 -29.06
N ASP A 452 -5.28 2.47 -30.19
CA ASP A 452 -6.45 1.72 -30.68
C ASP A 452 -6.28 1.10 -32.09
N ASP A 453 -5.04 1.07 -32.61
CA ASP A 453 -4.72 0.59 -33.96
C ASP A 453 -4.68 -0.96 -34.06
N GLU A 454 -4.95 -1.51 -35.26
CA GLU A 454 -5.05 -2.96 -35.55
C GLU A 454 -3.74 -3.75 -35.37
N TYR A 455 -2.59 -3.08 -35.27
CA TYR A 455 -1.27 -3.72 -35.19
C TYR A 455 -0.57 -3.53 -33.85
N GLU A 456 -1.19 -2.84 -32.87
CA GLU A 456 -0.52 -2.46 -31.62
C GLU A 456 -0.46 -3.57 -30.56
N ASP A 457 -1.17 -4.67 -30.80
CA ASP A 457 -1.23 -5.87 -29.97
C ASP A 457 -0.97 -7.14 -30.78
N SER A 458 -0.39 -7.01 -31.98
CA SER A 458 -0.50 -8.08 -32.97
C SER A 458 0.63 -9.11 -32.91
N CYS A 459 0.36 -10.41 -33.14
CA CYS A 459 1.44 -11.42 -33.27
C CYS A 459 2.26 -11.34 -34.58
N SER A 460 2.36 -10.16 -35.18
CA SER A 460 3.16 -9.96 -36.39
C SER A 460 3.85 -8.60 -36.44
N ASP A 461 3.86 -7.88 -35.33
CA ASP A 461 4.49 -6.56 -35.21
C ASP A 461 5.97 -6.63 -34.81
N GLY A 462 6.47 -7.82 -34.44
CA GLY A 462 7.85 -8.03 -34.04
C GLY A 462 8.12 -7.72 -32.57
N ILE A 463 7.08 -7.60 -31.74
CA ILE A 463 7.15 -7.13 -30.36
C ILE A 463 6.40 -8.11 -29.45
N ASP A 464 6.93 -8.25 -28.23
CA ASP A 464 6.31 -9.02 -27.15
C ASP A 464 5.23 -8.15 -26.50
N ASN A 465 3.97 -8.53 -26.73
CA ASN A 465 2.76 -7.83 -26.34
C ASN A 465 2.07 -8.50 -25.13
N ASP A 466 2.68 -9.49 -24.47
CA ASP A 466 2.11 -10.13 -23.29
C ASP A 466 3.10 -10.21 -22.10
N GLY A 467 4.39 -9.94 -22.37
CA GLY A 467 5.47 -9.82 -21.41
C GLY A 467 6.23 -11.13 -21.13
N ASP A 468 6.02 -12.19 -21.92
CA ASP A 468 6.64 -13.50 -21.71
C ASP A 468 8.03 -13.68 -22.35
N LEU A 469 8.51 -12.66 -23.07
CA LEU A 469 9.77 -12.57 -23.82
C LEU A 469 9.81 -13.42 -25.10
N THR A 470 8.69 -13.98 -25.53
CA THR A 470 8.51 -14.54 -26.87
C THR A 470 7.76 -13.55 -27.75
N ILE A 471 7.90 -13.71 -29.08
CA ILE A 471 7.38 -12.74 -30.04
C ILE A 471 6.68 -13.45 -31.19
N ASP A 472 5.58 -12.86 -31.65
CA ASP A 472 4.84 -13.20 -32.84
C ASP A 472 4.55 -14.71 -32.94
N THR A 473 4.68 -15.27 -34.14
CA THR A 473 4.53 -16.70 -34.42
C THR A 473 5.53 -17.63 -33.72
N ALA A 474 6.52 -17.09 -33.00
CA ALA A 474 7.40 -17.89 -32.15
C ALA A 474 6.80 -18.14 -30.77
N ASP A 475 5.77 -17.37 -30.40
CA ASP A 475 4.96 -17.54 -29.21
C ASP A 475 3.91 -18.66 -29.39
N GLU A 476 3.79 -19.52 -28.37
CA GLU A 476 2.83 -20.63 -28.36
C GLU A 476 1.39 -20.17 -28.08
N ASP A 477 1.21 -19.02 -27.42
CA ASP A 477 -0.10 -18.49 -27.05
C ASP A 477 -0.62 -17.39 -27.98
N CYS A 478 0.12 -17.08 -29.05
CA CYS A 478 -0.39 -16.29 -30.16
C CYS A 478 -1.65 -16.89 -30.82
N ASP A 479 -2.78 -16.18 -30.71
CA ASP A 479 -4.04 -16.55 -31.36
C ASP A 479 -4.09 -16.08 -32.82
N THR A 480 -3.76 -16.98 -33.75
CA THR A 480 -3.75 -16.68 -35.19
C THR A 480 -5.13 -16.69 -35.89
N ALA A 481 -6.25 -16.91 -35.17
CA ALA A 481 -7.52 -17.26 -35.80
C ALA A 481 -8.38 -16.08 -36.33
N ALA A 482 -8.17 -14.84 -35.86
CA ALA A 482 -8.67 -13.59 -36.48
C ALA A 482 -8.20 -12.37 -35.66
N GLY A 483 -7.26 -11.58 -36.18
CA GLY A 483 -6.66 -10.46 -35.42
C GLY A 483 -5.62 -10.99 -34.45
N THR A 484 -4.50 -11.45 -35.00
CA THR A 484 -3.40 -12.15 -34.31
C THR A 484 -3.03 -11.43 -33.01
N ARG A 485 -3.34 -11.94 -31.82
CA ARG A 485 -2.91 -11.35 -30.53
C ARG A 485 -2.19 -12.37 -29.65
N GLU A 486 -1.17 -11.93 -28.94
CA GLU A 486 -0.49 -12.70 -27.89
C GLU A 486 -1.35 -12.73 -26.61
N LEU A 487 -1.40 -13.87 -25.92
CA LEU A 487 -2.35 -14.11 -24.84
C LEU A 487 -1.65 -14.25 -23.49
N SER A 488 -1.89 -13.30 -22.61
CA SER A 488 -1.19 -13.21 -21.33
C SER A 488 -1.34 -14.45 -20.45
N ARG A 489 -0.20 -15.10 -20.18
CA ARG A 489 -0.09 -16.23 -19.25
C ARG A 489 0.37 -15.79 -17.86
N TYR A 490 -0.27 -16.37 -16.85
CA TYR A 490 0.00 -16.09 -15.44
C TYR A 490 0.17 -17.38 -14.64
N TYR A 491 0.87 -17.27 -13.52
CA TYR A 491 1.01 -18.34 -12.53
C TYR A 491 0.36 -17.92 -11.23
N TYR A 492 -0.16 -18.90 -10.48
CA TYR A 492 -0.56 -18.68 -9.10
C TYR A 492 0.10 -19.69 -8.17
N THR A 493 0.39 -19.25 -6.95
CA THR A 493 0.71 -20.12 -5.82
C THR A 493 -0.22 -19.76 -4.67
N ALA A 494 -1.06 -20.70 -4.23
CA ALA A 494 -1.93 -20.52 -3.08
C ALA A 494 -1.44 -21.34 -1.89
N TYR A 495 -1.42 -20.76 -0.70
CA TYR A 495 -0.92 -21.41 0.51
C TYR A 495 -1.66 -20.94 1.76
N ARG A 496 -1.92 -21.89 2.68
CA ARG A 496 -2.25 -21.57 4.07
C ARG A 496 -1.71 -22.65 5.01
N PHE A 497 -0.97 -22.22 6.03
CA PHE A 497 -0.43 -23.13 7.04
C PHE A 497 -1.55 -23.93 7.74
N GLY A 498 -1.39 -25.26 7.78
CA GLY A 498 -2.38 -26.20 8.31
C GLY A 498 -3.45 -26.65 7.31
N PHE A 499 -3.48 -26.06 6.11
CA PHE A 499 -4.47 -26.39 5.07
C PHE A 499 -3.82 -26.87 3.76
N GLY A 500 -2.56 -26.51 3.52
CA GLY A 500 -1.79 -26.96 2.36
C GLY A 500 -1.56 -25.86 1.33
N TYR A 501 -1.16 -26.28 0.12
CA TYR A 501 -0.88 -25.38 -1.00
C TYR A 501 -1.29 -25.96 -2.34
N ASP A 502 -1.36 -25.11 -3.37
CA ASP A 502 -1.52 -25.49 -4.77
C ASP A 502 -0.78 -24.49 -5.67
N ARG A 503 -0.29 -24.95 -6.82
CA ARG A 503 0.39 -24.11 -7.81
C ARG A 503 0.00 -24.55 -9.21
N SER A 504 -0.41 -23.61 -10.05
CA SER A 504 -0.71 -23.84 -11.47
C SER A 504 -0.51 -22.54 -12.27
N ASP A 505 -0.72 -22.64 -13.58
CA ASP A 505 -0.79 -21.54 -14.52
C ASP A 505 -2.17 -21.43 -15.18
N PHE A 506 -2.44 -20.27 -15.78
CA PHE A 506 -3.64 -19.99 -16.57
C PHE A 506 -3.37 -18.89 -17.61
N THR A 507 -4.14 -18.90 -18.71
CA THR A 507 -4.08 -17.89 -19.77
C THR A 507 -5.39 -17.10 -19.78
N LEU A 508 -5.32 -15.78 -19.92
CA LEU A 508 -6.50 -14.93 -19.99
C LEU A 508 -7.05 -14.82 -21.41
N VAL A 509 -8.36 -14.97 -21.56
CA VAL A 509 -9.08 -14.93 -22.85
C VAL A 509 -10.26 -13.95 -22.77
N ASP A 510 -9.95 -12.64 -22.81
CA ASP A 510 -10.90 -11.51 -22.93
C ASP A 510 -12.20 -11.66 -22.15
N SER A 511 -12.09 -12.18 -20.94
CA SER A 511 -13.21 -12.40 -20.05
C SER A 511 -12.76 -12.45 -18.60
N THR A 512 -13.66 -12.01 -17.73
CA THR A 512 -13.51 -12.10 -16.28
C THR A 512 -13.28 -13.56 -15.87
N LEU A 513 -12.21 -13.79 -15.10
CA LEU A 513 -11.85 -15.10 -14.57
C LEU A 513 -12.25 -15.24 -13.11
N GLN A 514 -12.97 -16.31 -12.80
CA GLN A 514 -13.20 -16.73 -11.43
C GLN A 514 -12.96 -18.24 -11.34
N ASP A 515 -11.96 -18.64 -10.57
CA ASP A 515 -11.58 -20.05 -10.46
C ASP A 515 -11.49 -20.54 -9.01
N THR A 516 -11.39 -21.85 -8.84
CA THR A 516 -11.32 -22.54 -7.55
C THR A 516 -9.98 -23.26 -7.41
N ILE A 517 -9.21 -22.87 -6.40
CA ILE A 517 -7.95 -23.48 -6.03
C ILE A 517 -8.20 -24.48 -4.90
N ASN A 518 -7.81 -25.74 -5.09
CA ASN A 518 -7.95 -26.78 -4.08
C ASN A 518 -6.60 -27.03 -3.40
N LEU A 519 -6.44 -26.53 -2.17
CA LEU A 519 -5.22 -26.71 -1.39
C LEU A 519 -5.01 -28.19 -1.05
N VAL A 520 -3.76 -28.63 -1.19
CA VAL A 520 -3.34 -29.99 -0.84
C VAL A 520 -2.30 -29.92 0.28
N ASN A 521 -2.56 -30.60 1.39
CA ASN A 521 -1.58 -30.79 2.46
C ASN A 521 -0.97 -32.20 2.37
N LEU A 522 0.36 -32.27 2.51
CA LEU A 522 1.03 -33.55 2.72
C LEU A 522 0.61 -34.09 4.09
N GLY A 523 0.34 -35.39 4.20
CA GLY A 523 -0.08 -35.98 5.47
C GLY A 523 1.09 -36.07 6.48
N PRO A 524 0.77 -36.25 7.78
CA PRO A 524 1.78 -36.26 8.83
C PRO A 524 2.65 -37.52 8.82
N THR A 525 3.90 -37.36 9.23
CA THR A 525 4.88 -38.43 9.43
C THR A 525 5.18 -38.63 10.91
N VAL A 526 5.19 -39.89 11.35
CA VAL A 526 5.51 -40.29 12.73
C VAL A 526 6.74 -41.20 12.73
N SER A 527 7.75 -40.83 13.52
CA SER A 527 8.93 -41.65 13.79
C SER A 527 8.89 -42.19 15.21
N VAL A 528 9.11 -43.50 15.36
CA VAL A 528 9.05 -44.17 16.65
C VAL A 528 10.42 -44.71 17.03
N THR A 529 10.87 -44.36 18.22
CA THR A 529 12.06 -44.93 18.85
C THR A 529 11.63 -45.90 19.95
N GLN A 530 11.89 -47.18 19.72
CA GLN A 530 11.68 -48.24 20.70
C GLN A 530 13.04 -48.88 21.06
N SER A 531 13.24 -49.18 22.34
CA SER A 531 14.40 -49.95 22.78
C SER A 531 14.18 -51.45 22.55
N ASP A 532 14.94 -52.03 21.62
CA ASP A 532 14.94 -53.48 21.36
C ASP A 532 15.75 -54.26 22.42
N GLY A 533 15.37 -55.53 22.65
CA GLY A 533 16.19 -56.48 23.44
C GLY A 533 15.65 -56.91 24.82
N HIS A 534 14.36 -56.73 25.11
CA HIS A 534 13.76 -57.17 26.38
C HIS A 534 12.69 -58.25 26.19
N SER A 535 12.95 -59.47 26.69
CA SER A 535 12.04 -60.61 26.51
C SER A 535 10.80 -60.57 27.42
N TYR A 536 10.78 -59.77 28.49
CA TYR A 536 9.67 -59.68 29.45
C TYR A 536 9.63 -58.29 30.14
N ARG A 537 8.99 -57.28 29.53
CA ARG A 537 8.68 -55.99 30.19
C ARG A 537 7.18 -55.89 30.45
N ARG A 538 6.79 -55.49 31.67
CA ARG A 538 5.39 -55.19 32.05
C ARG A 538 4.92 -53.80 31.59
N ILE A 539 5.87 -52.90 31.30
CA ILE A 539 5.62 -51.53 30.81
C ILE A 539 6.61 -51.28 29.66
N VAL A 540 6.11 -50.78 28.54
CA VAL A 540 6.89 -50.38 27.37
C VAL A 540 6.76 -48.87 27.25
N ASN A 541 7.89 -48.16 27.32
CA ASN A 541 7.92 -46.73 27.01
C ASN A 541 8.27 -46.59 25.53
N VAL A 542 7.41 -45.91 24.79
CA VAL A 542 7.62 -45.56 23.39
C VAL A 542 7.83 -44.05 23.35
N THR A 543 8.89 -43.62 22.68
CA THR A 543 9.18 -42.21 22.39
C THR A 543 9.29 -42.04 20.90
N GLY A 544 9.19 -40.82 20.40
CA GLY A 544 9.24 -40.56 18.98
C GLY A 544 9.27 -39.08 18.67
N SER A 545 9.07 -38.76 17.42
CA SER A 545 8.78 -37.42 16.95
C SER A 545 7.77 -37.49 15.81
N ALA A 546 7.02 -36.43 15.62
CA ALA A 546 6.14 -36.27 14.48
C ALA A 546 6.40 -34.93 13.79
N HIS A 547 5.90 -34.82 12.57
CA HIS A 547 5.84 -33.57 11.83
C HIS A 547 4.78 -33.72 10.74
N ASP A 548 4.26 -32.59 10.30
CA ASP A 548 3.47 -32.54 9.08
C ASP A 548 4.39 -32.29 7.89
N GLY A 549 4.03 -32.75 6.69
CA GLY A 549 4.80 -32.50 5.47
C GLY A 549 6.27 -32.96 5.48
N GLN A 550 7.17 -32.11 4.99
CA GLN A 550 8.60 -32.38 4.88
C GLN A 550 9.37 -31.80 6.07
N LEU A 551 10.36 -32.53 6.56
CA LEU A 551 11.20 -32.11 7.69
C LEU A 551 12.67 -31.94 7.30
N ALA A 552 13.20 -30.74 7.54
CA ALA A 552 14.63 -30.45 7.61
C ALA A 552 15.13 -30.45 9.06
N GLY A 553 16.45 -30.62 9.24
CA GLY A 553 17.06 -30.62 10.57
C GLY A 553 16.94 -29.26 11.28
N VAL A 554 17.23 -28.17 10.58
CA VAL A 554 17.06 -26.77 11.02
C VAL A 554 16.74 -25.94 9.77
N TYR A 555 15.74 -25.08 9.85
CA TYR A 555 15.39 -24.12 8.79
C TYR A 555 16.09 -22.78 8.99
N ALA A 556 16.21 -21.99 7.92
CA ALA A 556 16.77 -20.64 8.02
C ALA A 556 15.80 -19.68 8.74
N THR A 557 14.51 -19.80 8.46
CA THR A 557 13.42 -18.98 9.01
C THR A 557 12.24 -19.86 9.46
N ASP A 558 11.39 -19.31 10.32
CA ASP A 558 10.16 -20.01 10.76
C ASP A 558 9.18 -20.20 9.59
N GLU A 559 9.14 -19.24 8.67
CA GLU A 559 8.31 -19.29 7.46
C GLU A 559 8.69 -20.46 6.54
N LEU A 560 9.99 -20.68 6.30
CA LEU A 560 10.45 -21.84 5.54
C LEU A 560 10.08 -23.16 6.23
N ALA A 561 10.09 -23.18 7.56
CA ALA A 561 9.68 -24.36 8.32
C ALA A 561 8.18 -24.65 8.17
N GLN A 562 7.36 -23.60 8.14
CA GLN A 562 5.92 -23.70 7.93
C GLN A 562 5.59 -24.12 6.49
N TRP A 563 6.31 -23.58 5.50
CA TRP A 563 6.18 -23.97 4.09
C TRP A 563 6.46 -25.45 3.87
N ASP A 564 7.60 -25.95 4.34
CA ASP A 564 7.97 -27.36 4.13
C ASP A 564 7.06 -28.32 4.91
N GLN A 565 6.70 -27.97 6.14
CA GLN A 565 5.84 -28.84 6.96
C GLN A 565 4.36 -28.74 6.59
N GLY A 566 3.90 -27.65 5.97
CA GLY A 566 2.51 -27.48 5.50
C GLY A 566 1.44 -27.41 6.59
N GLY A 567 1.77 -27.79 7.83
CA GLY A 567 0.87 -27.81 8.98
C GLY A 567 1.57 -28.26 10.26
N TYR A 568 0.79 -28.78 11.21
CA TYR A 568 1.31 -29.31 12.46
C TYR A 568 0.55 -30.58 12.86
N VAL A 569 1.20 -31.41 13.66
CA VAL A 569 0.57 -32.62 14.19
C VAL A 569 -0.26 -32.26 15.43
N HIS A 570 -1.57 -32.39 15.31
CA HIS A 570 -2.51 -32.10 16.39
C HIS A 570 -2.43 -33.14 17.51
N GLU A 571 -2.34 -34.42 17.14
CA GLU A 571 -2.25 -35.52 18.09
C GLU A 571 -1.53 -36.74 17.49
N VAL A 572 -0.89 -37.52 18.36
CA VAL A 572 -0.34 -38.83 18.01
C VAL A 572 -1.00 -39.89 18.88
N GLN A 573 -1.75 -40.77 18.24
CA GLN A 573 -2.42 -41.89 18.89
C GLN A 573 -1.53 -43.14 18.89
N VAL A 574 -1.49 -43.86 20.01
CA VAL A 574 -0.70 -45.08 20.20
C VAL A 574 -1.64 -46.22 20.58
N ARG A 575 -1.82 -47.16 19.65
CA ARG A 575 -2.65 -48.35 19.84
C ARG A 575 -1.79 -49.55 20.25
N ASP A 576 -2.01 -50.07 21.46
CA ASP A 576 -1.35 -51.28 21.93
C ASP A 576 -2.05 -52.55 21.38
N PRO A 577 -1.40 -53.74 21.46
CA PRO A 577 -1.96 -54.98 20.91
C PRO A 577 -3.30 -55.44 21.50
N PHE A 578 -3.71 -54.92 22.66
CA PHE A 578 -4.96 -55.26 23.32
C PHE A 578 -6.09 -54.27 23.02
N THR A 579 -5.77 -53.14 22.35
CA THR A 579 -6.75 -52.12 21.94
C THR A 579 -7.22 -52.38 20.51
N SER A 580 -8.50 -52.67 20.34
CA SER A 580 -9.07 -53.03 19.03
C SER A 580 -9.43 -51.82 18.15
N GLU A 581 -9.81 -50.69 18.75
CA GLU A 581 -10.32 -49.50 18.06
C GLU A 581 -9.42 -48.28 18.34
N TRP A 582 -9.19 -47.42 17.34
CA TRP A 582 -8.39 -46.19 17.49
C TRP A 582 -8.99 -45.18 18.47
N SER A 583 -10.32 -45.15 18.59
CA SER A 583 -11.01 -44.30 19.57
C SER A 583 -10.68 -44.63 21.03
N ASN A 584 -10.09 -45.80 21.30
CA ASN A 584 -9.63 -46.22 22.62
C ASN A 584 -8.11 -46.24 22.74
N ALA A 585 -7.38 -45.77 21.73
CA ALA A 585 -5.92 -45.68 21.76
C ALA A 585 -5.45 -44.69 22.82
N GLY A 586 -4.25 -44.91 23.36
CA GLY A 586 -3.60 -43.93 24.22
C GLY A 586 -3.14 -42.72 23.40
N LEU A 587 -3.04 -41.56 24.04
CA LEU A 587 -2.46 -40.36 23.44
C LEU A 587 -0.99 -40.23 23.84
N ALA A 588 -0.12 -39.91 22.86
CA ALA A 588 1.24 -39.49 23.16
C ALA A 588 1.21 -38.16 23.94
N VAL A 589 2.17 -37.99 24.83
CA VAL A 589 2.38 -36.72 25.54
C VAL A 589 3.37 -35.91 24.74
N ASP A 590 2.96 -34.72 24.28
CA ASP A 590 3.90 -33.77 23.67
C ASP A 590 4.89 -33.27 24.73
N THR A 591 6.18 -33.36 24.42
CA THR A 591 7.27 -32.91 25.28
C THR A 591 8.13 -31.82 24.62
N SER A 592 7.72 -31.33 23.45
CA SER A 592 8.41 -30.30 22.66
C SER A 592 8.44 -28.93 23.35
N GLY A 593 7.45 -28.66 24.21
CA GLY A 593 7.22 -27.35 24.82
C GLY A 593 6.61 -26.31 23.87
N MET A 594 6.19 -26.70 22.67
CA MET A 594 5.50 -25.82 21.72
C MET A 594 4.02 -25.67 22.08
N ALA A 595 3.46 -24.50 21.76
CA ALA A 595 2.01 -24.33 21.79
C ALA A 595 1.37 -25.04 20.58
N GLU A 596 0.10 -25.39 20.71
CA GLU A 596 -0.69 -25.93 19.60
C GLU A 596 -0.65 -24.97 18.39
N GLY A 597 -0.47 -25.51 17.19
CA GLY A 597 -0.40 -24.72 15.97
C GLY A 597 0.92 -23.99 15.71
N GLN A 598 1.95 -24.16 16.54
CA GLN A 598 3.21 -23.45 16.36
C GLN A 598 4.33 -24.32 15.82
N VAL A 599 4.82 -23.97 14.63
CA VAL A 599 6.05 -24.51 14.04
C VAL A 599 7.06 -23.39 13.89
N THR A 600 8.29 -23.67 14.31
CA THR A 600 9.45 -22.78 14.21
C THR A 600 10.58 -23.48 13.46
N LYS A 601 11.61 -22.74 13.10
CA LYS A 601 12.77 -23.24 12.38
C LYS A 601 13.56 -24.32 13.11
N THR A 602 13.40 -24.44 14.43
CA THR A 602 14.09 -25.44 15.26
C THR A 602 13.17 -26.37 16.05
N ASN A 603 11.87 -26.06 16.17
CA ASN A 603 10.97 -26.80 17.06
C ASN A 603 9.53 -26.84 16.54
N ARG A 604 8.80 -27.88 16.92
CA ARG A 604 7.43 -28.21 16.49
C ARG A 604 6.77 -29.16 17.50
N PRO A 605 5.42 -29.28 17.51
CA PRO A 605 4.73 -30.20 18.40
C PRO A 605 5.04 -31.67 18.05
N PHE A 606 5.21 -32.50 19.10
CA PHE A 606 5.49 -33.95 19.10
C PHE A 606 6.89 -34.41 18.68
#